data_AF-A0A8J7DW49-F1
#
_entry.id   AF-A0A8J7DW49-F1
#
_cell.length_a   1.000
_cell.length_b   1.000
_cell.length_c   1.000
_cell.angle_alpha   90.00
_cell.angle_beta   90.00
_cell.angle_gamma   90.00
#
_symmetry.space_group_name_H-M   'P 1'
#
loop_
_entity.id
_entity.type
_entity.pdbx_description
1 polymer ?
#
loop_
_entity_poly.entity_id
_entity_poly.type
_entity_poly.pdbx_seq_one_letter_code
_entity_poly.pdbx_strand_id
1 'polypeptide(L)' 'MQDAKALAKELRFKFNHDLEEMYHRFFDELAQANLPDGEAGKLAQILLLSRQEGLKYLVSKEEMEAYSAAYPSETQ' A
#
# COMPACT_ATOMS: atom_id res chain seq x y z
N MET A 1 22.13 -13.76 -13.66
CA MET A 1 20.70 -13.54 -14.03
C MET A 1 19.74 -13.77 -12.86
N GLN A 2 20.05 -14.71 -11.95
CA GLN A 2 19.24 -15.00 -10.77
C GLN A 2 19.18 -13.79 -9.79
N ASP A 3 20.27 -13.04 -9.69
CA ASP A 3 20.39 -11.85 -8.81
C ASP A 3 19.46 -10.70 -9.24
N ALA A 4 19.29 -10.49 -10.55
CA ALA A 4 18.42 -9.42 -11.06
C ALA A 4 16.93 -9.69 -10.77
N LYS A 5 16.52 -10.97 -10.81
CA LYS A 5 15.13 -11.36 -10.46
C LYS A 5 14.87 -11.22 -8.96
N ALA A 6 15.85 -11.60 -8.13
CA ALA A 6 15.77 -11.41 -6.68
C ALA A 6 15.68 -9.92 -6.32
N LEU A 7 16.56 -9.09 -6.88
CA LEU A 7 16.53 -7.64 -6.67
C LEU A 7 15.22 -7.00 -7.13
N ALA A 8 14.70 -7.39 -8.30
CA ALA A 8 13.41 -6.89 -8.78
C ALA A 8 12.24 -7.26 -7.85
N LYS A 9 12.29 -8.46 -7.25
CA LYS A 9 11.30 -8.89 -6.24
C LYS A 9 11.40 -8.04 -4.97
N GLU A 10 12.61 -7.86 -4.44
CA GLU A 10 12.85 -7.03 -3.25
C GLU A 10 12.37 -5.60 -3.45
N LEU A 11 12.68 -5.00 -4.61
CA LEU A 11 12.21 -3.65 -4.95
C LEU A 11 10.68 -3.58 -5.03
N ARG A 12 10.02 -4.55 -5.66
CA ARG A 12 8.55 -4.60 -5.70
C ARG A 12 7.93 -4.70 -4.31
N PHE A 13 8.50 -5.53 -3.43
CA PHE A 13 8.03 -5.66 -2.06
C PHE A 13 8.21 -4.34 -1.30
N LYS A 14 9.37 -3.70 -1.44
CA LYS A 14 9.61 -2.38 -0.85
C LYS A 14 8.61 -1.35 -1.35
N PHE A 15 8.39 -1.26 -2.66
CA PHE A 15 7.45 -0.30 -3.22
C PHE A 15 6.02 -0.55 -2.76
N ASN A 16 5.60 -1.82 -2.67
CA ASN A 16 4.29 -2.17 -2.13
C ASN A 16 4.14 -1.67 -0.69
N HIS A 17 5.13 -1.92 0.15
CA HIS A 17 5.12 -1.51 1.55
C HIS A 17 5.12 0.02 1.71
N ASP A 18 6.04 0.72 1.04
CA ASP A 18 6.14 2.18 1.11
C ASP A 18 4.83 2.86 0.63
N LEU A 19 4.18 2.30 -0.40
CA LEU A 19 2.89 2.78 -0.89
C LEU A 19 1.77 2.50 0.12
N GLU A 20 1.70 1.32 0.71
CA GLU A 20 0.74 1.00 1.78
C GLU A 20 0.84 1.98 2.94
N GLU A 21 2.04 2.21 3.45
CA GLU A 21 2.27 3.18 4.53
C GLU A 21 1.87 4.60 4.12
N MET A 22 2.18 5.00 2.88
CA MET A 22 1.77 6.30 2.35
C MET A 22 0.24 6.43 2.31
N TYR A 23 -0.48 5.40 1.86
CA TYR A 23 -1.94 5.43 1.86
C TYR A 23 -2.51 5.47 3.27
N HIS A 24 -1.94 4.74 4.24
CA HIS A 24 -2.35 4.85 5.64
C HIS A 24 -2.22 6.29 6.15
N ARG A 25 -1.08 6.94 5.91
CA ARG A 25 -0.90 8.36 6.28
C ARG A 25 -1.94 9.27 5.61
N PHE A 26 -2.25 9.08 4.34
CA PHE A 26 -3.29 9.87 3.66
C PHE A 26 -4.68 9.65 4.25
N PHE A 27 -5.03 8.43 4.64
CA PHE A 27 -6.30 8.15 5.31
C PHE A 27 -6.33 8.73 6.74
N ASP A 28 -5.23 8.70 7.46
CA ASP A 28 -5.12 9.34 8.79
C ASP A 28 -5.26 10.86 8.69
N GLU A 29 -4.59 11.49 7.72
CA GLU A 29 -4.75 12.92 7.43
C GLU A 29 -6.19 13.27 7.08
N LEU A 30 -6.84 12.45 6.25
CA LEU A 30 -8.24 12.63 5.89
C LEU A 30 -9.17 12.50 7.09
N ALA A 31 -8.91 11.53 7.98
CA ALA A 31 -9.70 11.31 9.20
C ALA A 31 -9.57 12.46 10.21
N GLN A 32 -8.42 13.15 10.20
CA GLN A 32 -8.15 14.31 11.06
C GLN A 32 -8.56 15.64 10.42
N ALA A 33 -8.88 15.64 9.12
CA ALA A 33 -9.27 16.85 8.42
C ALA A 33 -10.70 17.28 8.82
N ASN A 34 -10.87 18.59 9.09
CA ASN A 34 -12.18 19.17 9.33
C ASN A 34 -12.89 19.45 7.99
N LEU A 35 -13.23 18.39 7.27
CA LEU A 35 -13.97 18.45 6.01
C LEU A 35 -15.45 18.08 6.22
N PRO A 36 -16.37 18.63 5.42
CA PRO A 36 -17.73 18.11 5.35
C PRO A 36 -17.74 16.64 4.94
N ASP A 37 -18.61 15.83 5.54
CA ASP A 37 -18.73 14.38 5.29
C ASP A 37 -18.76 14.02 3.80
N GLY A 38 -19.47 14.81 2.98
CA GLY A 38 -19.58 14.59 1.54
C GLY A 38 -18.26 14.78 0.79
N GLU A 39 -17.40 15.69 1.23
CA GLU A 39 -16.06 15.89 0.62
C GLU A 39 -15.06 14.87 1.14
N ALA A 40 -15.12 14.54 2.44
CA ALA A 40 -14.31 13.48 3.02
C ALA A 40 -14.59 12.12 2.35
N GLY A 41 -15.85 11.78 2.12
CA GLY A 41 -16.25 10.54 1.45
C GLY A 41 -15.74 10.44 0.01
N LYS A 42 -15.79 11.54 -0.76
CA LYS A 42 -15.25 11.58 -2.14
C LYS A 42 -13.73 11.36 -2.14
N LEU A 43 -13.00 12.05 -1.28
CA LEU A 43 -11.55 11.89 -1.18
C LEU A 43 -11.16 10.49 -0.72
N ALA A 44 -11.87 9.92 0.26
CA ALA A 44 -11.64 8.55 0.70
C ALA A 44 -11.82 7.56 -0.45
N GLN A 45 -12.86 7.73 -1.27
CA GLN A 45 -13.13 6.86 -2.42
C GLN A 45 -12.04 6.98 -3.49
N ILE A 46 -11.57 8.19 -3.79
CA ILE A 46 -10.47 8.43 -4.74
C ILE A 46 -9.18 7.75 -4.23
N LEU A 47 -8.84 7.94 -2.96
CA LEU A 47 -7.67 7.31 -2.33
C LEU A 47 -7.76 5.78 -2.36
N LEU A 48 -8.94 5.22 -2.06
CA LEU A 48 -9.16 3.78 -2.09
C LEU A 48 -8.93 3.18 -3.49
N LEU A 49 -9.46 3.83 -4.52
CA LEU A 49 -9.29 3.39 -5.92
C LEU A 49 -7.82 3.49 -6.35
N SER A 50 -7.16 4.60 -5.99
CA SER A 50 -5.73 4.78 -6.25
C SER A 50 -4.90 3.68 -5.58
N ARG A 51 -5.19 3.37 -4.31
CA ARG A 51 -4.52 2.30 -3.55
C ARG A 51 -4.70 0.94 -4.22
N GLN A 52 -5.95 0.60 -4.58
CA GLN A 52 -6.23 -0.68 -5.22
C GLN A 52 -5.44 -0.86 -6.51
N GLU A 53 -5.46 0.14 -7.42
CA GLU A 53 -4.76 0.04 -8.69
C GLU A 53 -3.23 0.14 -8.55
N GLY A 54 -2.72 0.94 -7.61
CA GLY A 54 -1.29 1.11 -7.36
C GLY A 54 -0.61 -0.15 -6.81
N LEU A 55 -1.32 -0.92 -5.98
CA LEU A 55 -0.76 -2.11 -5.31
C LEU A 55 -0.98 -3.42 -6.09
N LYS A 56 -1.99 -3.45 -6.96
CA LYS A 56 -2.50 -4.65 -7.66
C LYS A 56 -1.46 -5.58 -8.27
N TYR A 57 -0.37 -5.03 -8.79
CA TYR A 57 0.64 -5.76 -9.57
C TYR A 57 2.01 -5.84 -8.89
N LEU A 58 2.16 -5.28 -7.69
CA LEU A 58 3.46 -5.22 -7.01
C LEU A 58 3.74 -6.53 -6.27
N VAL A 59 2.75 -7.15 -5.64
CA VAL A 59 2.89 -8.43 -4.93
C VAL A 59 1.82 -9.40 -5.44
N SER A 60 2.22 -10.55 -5.97
CA SER A 60 1.26 -11.57 -6.40
C SER A 60 0.72 -12.34 -5.19
N LYS A 61 -0.38 -13.08 -5.37
CA LYS A 61 -0.97 -13.90 -4.29
C LYS A 61 0.01 -14.93 -3.74
N GLU A 62 0.81 -15.54 -4.62
CA GLU A 62 1.82 -16.52 -4.29
C GLU A 62 3.01 -15.92 -3.53
N GLU A 63 3.22 -14.61 -3.68
CA GLU A 63 4.29 -13.85 -3.02
C GLU A 63 3.86 -13.24 -1.68
N MET A 64 2.56 -13.24 -1.35
CA MET A 64 2.03 -12.60 -0.15
C MET A 64 2.64 -13.14 1.14
N GLU A 65 2.86 -14.44 1.27
CA GLU A 65 3.47 -15.02 2.47
C GLU A 65 4.91 -14.51 2.66
N ALA A 66 5.70 -14.52 1.58
CA ALA A 66 7.08 -14.01 1.60
C ALA A 66 7.12 -12.50 1.85
N TYR A 67 6.15 -11.75 1.32
CA TYR A 67 6.01 -10.32 1.57
C TYR A 67 5.72 -10.05 3.05
N SER A 68 4.71 -10.71 3.62
CA SER A 68 4.32 -10.54 5.03
C SER A 68 5.42 -10.96 6.00
N ALA A 69 6.26 -11.93 5.64
CA ALA A 69 7.42 -12.29 6.44
C ALA A 69 8.53 -11.22 6.40
N ALA A 70 8.70 -10.53 5.26
CA ALA A 70 9.69 -9.47 5.09
C ALA A 70 9.26 -8.14 5.71
N TYR A 71 7.96 -7.86 5.69
CA TYR A 71 7.33 -6.67 6.28
C TYR A 71 6.22 -7.13 7.23
N PRO A 72 6.58 -7.62 8.42
CA PRO A 72 5.57 -7.99 9.40
C PRO A 72 4.76 -6.73 9.73
N SER A 73 3.46 -6.79 9.49
CA SER A 73 2.55 -5.74 9.95
C SER A 73 2.75 -5.58 11.45
N GLU A 74 3.05 -4.37 11.92
CA GLU A 74 2.88 -4.03 13.32
C GLU A 74 1.38 -3.96 13.62
N THR A 75 0.67 -5.09 13.54
CA THR A 75 -0.66 -5.22 14.12
C THR A 75 -0.48 -5.38 15.63
N GLN A 76 -0.52 -4.26 16.34
CA GLN A 76 -1.13 -4.16 17.67
C GLN A 76 -2.51 -3.53 17.53
#